data_AF-A0A748E6J8-F1
#
_entry.id   AF-A0A748E6J8-F1
#
_cell.length_a   1.000
_cell.length_b   1.000
_cell.length_c   1.000
_cell.angle_alpha   90.00
_cell.angle_beta   90.00
_cell.angle_gamma   90.00
#
_symmetry.space_group_name_H-M   'P 1'
#
loop_
_entity.id
_entity.type
_entity.pdbx_description
1 polymer ?
#
loop_
_entity_poly.entity_id
_entity_poly.type
_entity_poly.pdbx_seq_one_letter_code
_entity_poly.pdbx_strand_id
1 'polypeptide(L)'
;MKENQIRELVNELRDIAIEYHGTQQLREQIARTVRAAIIQAGNSPVTPDGWIPVSERMPENKPGSYEYIVFESLNNRAHHDYWNVPDGSCDDFSPFWNHYGKYVTHWMPLPAAPQQEEK
;
A
#
# COMPACT_ATOMS: atom_id res chain seq x y z
N MET A 1 21.57 33.29 -19.30
CA MET A 1 21.15 33.12 -17.89
C MET A 1 22.31 33.56 -17.02
N LYS A 2 22.11 34.53 -16.13
CA LYS A 2 23.23 35.13 -15.37
C LYS A 2 23.57 34.23 -14.17
N GLU A 3 24.85 34.00 -13.88
CA GLU A 3 25.35 33.12 -12.79
C GLU A 3 24.70 33.38 -11.42
N ASN A 4 24.30 34.63 -11.19
CA ASN A 4 23.55 35.05 -10.00
C ASN A 4 22.17 34.39 -9.88
N GLN A 5 21.49 34.14 -11.00
CA GLN A 5 20.18 33.45 -11.01
C GLN A 5 20.31 31.98 -10.62
N ILE A 6 21.44 31.34 -10.95
CA ILE A 6 21.71 29.95 -10.58
C ILE A 6 21.99 29.85 -9.08
N ARG A 7 22.76 30.80 -8.52
CA ARG A 7 23.03 30.85 -7.09
C ARG A 7 21.78 31.08 -6.26
N GLU A 8 20.88 31.96 -6.70
CA GLU A 8 19.61 32.17 -5.99
C GLU A 8 18.72 30.94 -6.03
N LEU A 9 18.60 30.28 -7.18
CA LEU A 9 17.83 29.03 -7.30
C LEU A 9 18.38 27.93 -6.38
N VAL A 10 19.70 27.78 -6.28
CA VAL A 10 20.34 26.79 -5.40
C VAL A 10 20.10 27.11 -3.93
N ASN A 11 20.12 28.40 -3.56
CA ASN A 11 19.82 28.82 -2.19
C ASN A 11 18.34 28.62 -1.85
N GLU A 12 17.42 28.96 -2.75
CA GLU A 12 15.98 28.68 -2.57
C GLU A 12 15.72 27.19 -2.42
N LEU A 13 16.33 26.33 -3.26
CA LEU A 13 16.19 24.88 -3.12
C LEU A 13 16.77 24.36 -1.82
N ARG A 14 17.87 24.94 -1.32
CA ARG A 14 18.45 24.60 -0.02
C ARG A 14 17.53 25.02 1.13
N ASP A 15 16.95 26.20 1.05
CA ASP A 15 16.06 26.74 2.07
C ASP A 15 14.73 25.97 2.09
N ILE A 16 14.17 25.63 0.92
CA ILE A 16 13.02 24.73 0.78
C ILE A 16 13.37 23.34 1.32
N ALA A 17 14.55 22.81 1.01
CA ALA A 17 14.99 21.52 1.55
C ALA A 17 15.12 21.56 3.07
N ILE A 18 15.59 22.66 3.67
CA ILE A 18 15.68 22.85 5.14
C ILE A 18 14.29 23.01 5.76
N GLU A 19 13.41 23.80 5.16
CA GLU A 19 12.01 24.01 5.58
C GLU A 19 11.24 22.69 5.55
N TYR A 20 11.40 21.91 4.48
CA TYR A 20 10.78 20.59 4.35
C TYR A 20 11.49 19.49 5.16
N HIS A 21 12.78 19.60 5.48
CA HIS A 21 13.44 18.64 6.39
C HIS A 21 12.92 18.79 7.82
N GLY A 22 12.69 20.03 8.27
CA GLY A 22 12.03 20.31 9.54
C GLY A 22 10.62 19.73 9.59
N THR A 23 9.86 19.82 8.49
CA THR A 23 8.54 19.19 8.41
C THR A 23 8.59 17.67 8.27
N GLN A 24 9.61 17.06 7.64
CA GLN A 24 9.77 15.60 7.64
C GLN A 24 10.10 15.06 9.04
N GLN A 25 11.04 15.70 9.75
CA GLN A 25 11.38 15.32 11.13
C GLN A 25 10.19 15.54 12.07
N LEU A 26 9.49 16.67 11.94
CA LEU A 26 8.26 16.96 12.68
C LEU A 26 7.15 15.97 12.34
N ARG A 27 6.94 15.65 11.05
CA ARG A 27 5.96 14.64 10.59
C ARG A 27 6.29 13.28 11.16
N GLU A 28 7.55 12.88 11.18
CA GLU A 28 7.97 11.60 11.72
C GLU A 28 7.82 11.56 13.25
N GLN A 29 8.13 12.66 13.93
CA GLN A 29 7.92 12.79 15.37
C GLN A 29 6.43 12.78 15.74
N ILE A 30 5.58 13.50 15.00
CA ILE A 30 4.12 13.46 15.14
C ILE A 30 3.63 12.03 14.88
N ALA A 31 4.07 11.38 13.80
CA ALA A 31 3.66 10.03 13.48
C ALA A 31 4.07 9.02 14.58
N ARG A 32 5.28 9.15 15.15
CA ARG A 32 5.73 8.32 16.29
C ARG A 32 4.89 8.55 17.53
N THR A 33 4.65 9.81 17.91
CA THR A 33 3.85 10.17 19.09
C THR A 33 2.40 9.72 18.96
N VAL A 34 1.78 9.95 17.79
CA VAL A 34 0.42 9.50 17.51
C VAL A 34 0.33 7.98 17.53
N ARG A 35 1.27 7.26 16.89
CA ARG A 35 1.33 5.78 16.98
C ARG A 35 1.44 5.28 18.41
N ALA A 36 2.32 5.88 19.23
CA ALA A 36 2.49 5.49 20.62
C ALA A 36 1.21 5.73 21.45
N ALA A 37 0.55 6.88 21.27
CA ALA A 37 -0.70 7.20 21.96
C ALA A 37 -1.85 6.25 21.55
N ILE A 38 -1.93 5.91 20.26
CA ILE A 38 -2.88 4.96 19.68
C ILE A 38 -2.68 3.55 20.29
N ILE A 39 -1.42 3.06 20.37
CA ILE A 39 -1.08 1.78 21.00
C ILE A 39 -1.41 1.78 22.50
N GLN A 40 -1.07 2.86 23.23
CA GLN A 40 -1.35 2.98 24.66
C GLN A 40 -2.85 3.06 24.99
N ALA A 41 -3.65 3.66 24.10
CA ALA A 41 -5.10 3.73 24.24
C ALA A 41 -5.81 2.40 23.96
N GLY A 42 -5.08 1.32 23.66
CA GLY A 42 -5.66 0.03 23.22
C GLY A 42 -6.27 0.08 21.81
N ASN A 43 -6.31 1.26 21.20
CA ASN A 43 -6.66 1.46 19.81
C ASN A 43 -5.44 1.19 18.94
N SER A 44 -4.72 0.07 19.10
CA SER A 44 -3.64 -0.30 18.15
C SER A 44 -4.15 0.01 16.75
N PRO A 45 -3.39 0.69 15.84
CA PRO A 45 -3.80 0.67 14.47
C PRO A 45 -3.96 -0.81 14.20
N VAL A 46 -5.17 -1.21 13.81
CA VAL A 46 -5.36 -2.56 13.33
C VAL A 46 -4.38 -2.60 12.16
N THR A 47 -3.15 -3.07 12.40
CA THR A 47 -2.44 -3.86 11.42
C THR A 47 -3.51 -4.86 11.08
N PRO A 48 -4.12 -4.75 9.89
CA PRO A 48 -5.04 -5.78 9.49
C PRO A 48 -4.08 -6.96 9.38
N ASP A 49 -4.07 -7.84 10.38
CA ASP A 49 -3.27 -9.06 10.40
C ASP A 49 -3.58 -9.94 9.17
N GLY A 50 -4.48 -9.50 8.28
CA GLY A 50 -4.78 -10.06 6.97
C GLY A 50 -4.00 -9.50 5.78
N TRP A 51 -3.34 -8.33 5.83
CA TRP A 51 -2.59 -7.83 4.66
C TRP A 51 -1.26 -8.55 4.50
N ILE A 52 -1.13 -9.26 3.40
CA ILE A 52 0.04 -10.06 3.04
C ILE A 52 0.79 -9.32 1.91
N PRO A 53 2.06 -8.96 2.10
CA PRO A 53 2.87 -8.37 1.03
C PRO A 53 3.05 -9.36 -0.12
N VAL A 54 2.95 -8.90 -1.37
CA VAL A 54 3.23 -9.76 -2.54
C VAL A 54 4.67 -10.28 -2.55
N SER A 55 5.61 -9.53 -1.97
CA SER A 55 7.01 -9.91 -1.81
C SER A 55 7.23 -11.00 -0.78
N GLU A 56 6.31 -11.14 0.18
CA GLU A 56 6.34 -12.21 1.18
C GLU A 56 5.66 -13.47 0.64
N ARG A 57 4.47 -13.32 0.06
CA ARG A 57 3.68 -14.45 -0.44
C ARG A 57 2.67 -14.01 -1.49
N MET A 58 2.62 -14.73 -2.61
CA MET A 58 1.54 -14.63 -3.60
C MET A 58 0.33 -15.47 -3.19
N PRO A 59 -0.90 -15.16 -3.68
CA PRO A 59 -2.06 -16.01 -3.46
C PRO A 59 -1.85 -17.42 -4.03
N GLU A 60 -2.73 -18.36 -3.64
CA GLU A 60 -2.60 -19.75 -4.06
C GLU A 60 -2.57 -19.91 -5.58
N ASN A 61 -1.63 -20.71 -6.06
CA ASN A 61 -1.48 -21.03 -7.48
C ASN A 61 -2.32 -22.27 -7.85
N LYS A 62 -3.62 -22.19 -7.60
CA LYS A 62 -4.60 -23.21 -7.97
C LYS A 62 -5.39 -22.71 -9.17
N PRO A 63 -5.60 -23.50 -10.23
CA PRO A 63 -6.41 -23.10 -11.39
C PRO A 63 -7.75 -22.46 -11.01
N GLY A 64 -8.01 -21.26 -11.53
CA GLY A 64 -9.23 -20.52 -11.28
C GLY A 64 -9.03 -19.00 -11.21
N SER A 65 -10.12 -18.31 -10.87
CA SER A 65 -10.14 -16.87 -10.61
C SER A 65 -10.66 -16.65 -9.19
N TYR A 66 -9.88 -15.99 -8.35
CA TYR A 66 -10.16 -15.85 -6.92
C TYR A 66 -10.17 -14.38 -6.50
N GLU A 67 -11.16 -14.01 -5.71
CA GLU A 67 -11.38 -12.64 -5.25
C GLU A 67 -10.55 -12.30 -4.02
N TYR A 68 -9.92 -11.13 -4.05
CA TYR A 68 -9.15 -10.58 -2.95
C TYR A 68 -9.38 -9.08 -2.81
N ILE A 69 -9.10 -8.58 -1.61
CA ILE A 69 -8.91 -7.14 -1.41
C ILE A 69 -7.41 -6.89 -1.62
N VAL A 70 -7.06 -5.95 -2.48
CA VAL A 70 -5.69 -5.60 -2.86
C VAL A 70 -5.38 -4.16 -2.50
N PHE A 71 -4.16 -3.89 -2.06
CA PHE A 71 -3.63 -2.54 -1.92
C PHE A 71 -2.69 -2.26 -3.08
N GLU A 72 -3.03 -1.26 -3.88
CA GLU A 72 -2.32 -0.93 -5.11
C GLU A 72 -1.60 0.42 -5.03
N SER A 73 -0.54 0.57 -5.81
CA SER A 73 0.36 1.73 -5.78
C SER A 73 0.05 2.83 -6.80
N LEU A 74 -0.88 2.62 -7.73
CA LEU A 74 -1.32 3.63 -8.72
C LEU A 74 -2.16 4.72 -8.07
N ASN A 75 -3.14 4.36 -7.24
CA ASN A 75 -4.03 5.28 -6.55
C ASN A 75 -3.83 5.26 -5.03
N ASN A 76 -2.92 4.40 -4.54
CA ASN A 76 -2.57 4.26 -3.12
C ASN A 76 -3.80 3.95 -2.25
N ARG A 77 -4.64 3.02 -2.72
CA ARG A 77 -5.91 2.64 -2.08
C ARG A 77 -6.12 1.13 -2.09
N ALA A 78 -7.03 0.70 -1.21
CA ALA A 78 -7.54 -0.66 -1.19
C ALA A 78 -8.69 -0.81 -2.19
N HIS A 79 -8.63 -1.85 -3.02
CA HIS A 79 -9.60 -2.18 -4.05
C HIS A 79 -9.90 -3.68 -4.04
N HIS A 80 -10.97 -4.08 -4.73
CA HIS A 80 -11.23 -5.48 -5.05
C HIS A 80 -10.51 -5.85 -6.36
N ASP A 81 -9.87 -7.01 -6.42
CA ASP A 81 -9.27 -7.56 -7.65
C ASP A 81 -9.30 -9.10 -7.64
N TYR A 82 -9.05 -9.68 -8.81
CA TYR A 82 -9.01 -11.13 -9.02
C TYR A 82 -7.57 -11.59 -9.24
N TRP A 83 -7.19 -12.65 -8.54
CA TRP A 83 -6.00 -13.43 -8.84
C TRP A 83 -6.39 -14.54 -9.82
N ASN A 84 -5.87 -14.47 -11.04
CA ASN A 84 -6.14 -15.43 -12.08
C ASN A 84 -4.99 -16.42 -12.18
N VAL A 85 -5.31 -17.70 -12.08
CA VAL A 85 -4.40 -18.82 -12.30
C VAL A 85 -4.90 -19.62 -13.50
N PRO A 86 -4.14 -19.68 -14.60
CA PRO A 86 -4.51 -20.48 -15.76
C PRO A 86 -4.64 -21.97 -15.41
N ASP A 87 -5.50 -22.66 -16.14
CA ASP A 87 -5.78 -24.10 -15.96
C ASP A 87 -4.73 -25.03 -16.59
N GLY A 88 -3.63 -24.47 -17.11
CA GLY A 88 -2.57 -25.21 -17.78
C GLY A 88 -2.87 -25.56 -19.24
N SER A 89 -3.99 -25.11 -19.82
CA SER A 89 -4.25 -25.25 -21.26
C SER A 89 -3.41 -24.31 -22.13
N CYS A 90 -2.73 -23.34 -21.51
CA CYS A 90 -1.87 -22.36 -22.16
C CYS A 90 -0.54 -22.28 -21.39
N ASP A 91 0.52 -22.84 -21.96
CA ASP A 91 1.85 -22.91 -21.34
C ASP A 91 2.50 -21.52 -21.11
N ASP A 92 2.04 -20.50 -21.86
CA ASP A 92 2.59 -19.14 -21.80
C ASP A 92 1.89 -18.24 -20.78
N PHE A 93 0.85 -18.71 -20.10
CA PHE A 93 0.06 -17.88 -19.19
C PHE A 93 0.53 -18.09 -17.75
N SER A 94 1.12 -17.04 -17.15
CA SER A 94 1.51 -17.03 -15.73
C SER A 94 0.40 -16.42 -14.87
N PRO A 95 0.24 -16.84 -13.60
CA PRO A 95 -0.71 -16.21 -12.69
C PRO A 95 -0.53 -14.70 -12.55
N PHE A 96 -1.62 -13.94 -12.46
CA PHE A 96 -1.59 -12.47 -12.44
C PHE A 96 -2.83 -11.85 -11.78
N TRP A 97 -2.65 -10.61 -11.30
CA TRP A 97 -3.74 -9.74 -10.86
C TRP A 97 -4.45 -9.11 -12.06
N ASN A 98 -5.78 -9.25 -12.13
CA ASN A 98 -6.56 -8.91 -13.31
C ASN A 98 -6.54 -7.42 -13.63
N HIS A 99 -6.82 -6.56 -12.66
CA HIS A 99 -7.00 -5.13 -12.90
C HIS A 99 -5.73 -4.33 -12.60
N TYR A 100 -5.06 -4.61 -11.48
CA TYR A 100 -3.94 -3.80 -11.01
C TYR A 100 -2.57 -4.43 -11.31
N GLY A 101 -2.52 -5.70 -11.73
CA GLY A 101 -1.29 -6.35 -12.20
C GLY A 101 -0.12 -6.19 -11.22
N LYS A 102 1.00 -5.67 -11.74
CA LYS A 102 2.24 -5.44 -10.98
C LYS A 102 2.16 -4.32 -9.92
N TYR A 103 1.09 -3.53 -9.92
CA TYR A 103 0.94 -2.40 -8.99
C TYR A 103 0.37 -2.82 -7.64
N VAL A 104 -0.13 -4.06 -7.51
CA VAL A 104 -0.54 -4.65 -6.24
C VAL A 104 0.69 -4.85 -5.35
N THR A 105 0.65 -4.31 -4.14
CA THR A 105 1.72 -4.40 -3.15
C THR A 105 1.36 -5.34 -1.99
N HIS A 106 0.08 -5.39 -1.61
CA HIS A 106 -0.44 -6.24 -0.55
C HIS A 106 -1.80 -6.79 -0.95
N TRP A 107 -2.16 -7.95 -0.41
CA TRP A 107 -3.48 -8.55 -0.60
C TRP A 107 -4.01 -9.13 0.71
N MET A 108 -5.32 -9.31 0.82
CA MET A 108 -5.95 -10.04 1.91
C MET A 108 -7.20 -10.79 1.40
N PRO A 109 -7.58 -11.92 2.01
CA PRO A 109 -8.82 -12.60 1.67
C PRO A 109 -10.03 -11.73 1.97
N LEU A 110 -11.15 -12.01 1.31
CA LEU A 110 -12.43 -11.37 1.65
C LEU A 110 -12.80 -11.66 3.10
N PRO A 111 -13.32 -10.66 3.84
CA PRO A 111 -13.82 -10.88 5.19
C PRO A 111 -15.00 -11.86 5.16
N ALA A 112 -15.21 -12.57 6.26
CA ALA A 112 -16.42 -13.36 6.43
C ALA A 112 -17.66 -12.45 6.26
N ALA A 113 -18.70 -12.99 5.63
CA ALA A 113 -19.95 -12.26 5.47
C ALA A 113 -20.48 -11.79 6.85
N PRO A 114 -21.07 -10.58 6.93
CA PRO A 114 -21.63 -10.09 8.18
C PRO A 114 -22.71 -11.05 8.68
N GLN A 115 -22.65 -11.42 9.97
CA GLN A 115 -23.69 -12.20 10.61
C GLN A 115 -24.92 -11.32 10.77
N GLN A 116 -26.06 -11.74 10.22
CA GLN A 116 -27.32 -11.06 10.44
C GLN A 116 -27.71 -11.26 11.90
N GLU A 117 -27.88 -10.17 12.66
CA GLU A 117 -28.57 -10.25 13.94
C GLU A 117 -30.00 -10.70 13.65
N GLU A 118 -30.31 -11.96 13.97
CA GLU A 118 -31.70 -12.42 14.04
C GLU A 118 -32.41 -11.55 15.08
N LYS A 119 -33.28 -10.67 14.59
CA LYS A 119 -34.12 -9.80 15.42
C LYS A 119 -35.43 -10.50 15.76
#